data_AF-A0A401QCE2-F1
#
_entry.id   AF-A0A401QCE2-F1
#
_cell.length_a   1.000
_cell.length_b   1.000
_cell.length_c   1.000
_cell.angle_alpha   90.00
_cell.angle_beta   90.00
_cell.angle_gamma   90.00
#
_symmetry.space_group_name_H-M   'P 1'
#
loop_
_entity.id
_entity.type
_entity.pdbx_description
1 polymer ?
#
loop_
_entity_poly.entity_id
_entity_poly.type
_entity_poly.pdbx_seq_one_letter_code
_entity_poly.pdbx_strand_id
1 'polypeptide(L)' 'VLDEISSQEKNIDLLKKAIMDEEGPMMVAQTRLDTRTKRPNVELVRDPAQYRLLSEVKEITDNVSR' A
#
# COMPACT_ATOMS: atom_id res chain seq x y z
N VAL A 1 -31.45 -3.51 16.25
CA VAL A 1 -31.60 -3.53 14.78
C VAL A 1 -31.22 -2.19 14.16
N LEU A 2 -31.88 -1.07 14.45
CA LEU A 2 -31.48 0.25 13.92
C LEU A 2 -30.05 0.67 14.29
N ASP A 3 -29.65 0.46 15.55
CA ASP A 3 -28.28 0.78 16.01
C ASP A 3 -27.21 -0.08 15.33
N GLU A 4 -27.56 -1.33 15.04
CA GLU A 4 -26.67 -2.30 14.39
C GLU A 4 -26.48 -1.93 12.91
N ILE A 5 -27.56 -1.54 12.23
CA ILE A 5 -27.51 -1.02 10.86
C ILE A 5 -26.65 0.25 10.80
N SER A 6 -26.88 1.21 11.70
CA SER A 6 -26.08 2.45 11.75
C SER A 6 -24.60 2.18 12.07
N SER A 7 -24.31 1.19 12.92
CA SER A 7 -22.93 0.76 13.18
C SER A 7 -22.28 0.17 11.93
N GLN A 8 -23.00 -0.64 11.16
CA GLN A 8 -22.46 -1.23 9.93
C GLN A 8 -22.23 -0.18 8.85
N GLU A 9 -23.11 0.81 8.71
CA GLU A 9 -22.91 1.94 7.78
C GLU A 9 -21.63 2.72 8.10
N LYS A 10 -21.40 3.04 9.38
CA LYS A 10 -20.15 3.67 9.82
C LYS A 10 -18.92 2.82 9.52
N ASN A 11 -19.02 1.51 9.73
CA ASN A 11 -17.91 0.59 9.42
C ASN A 11 -17.59 0.59 7.93
N ILE A 12 -18.60 0.63 7.05
CA ILE A 12 -18.40 0.72 5.59
C ILE A 12 -17.64 2.00 5.24
N ASP A 13 -18.02 3.14 5.83
CA ASP A 13 -17.35 4.42 5.56
C ASP A 13 -15.91 4.44 6.08
N LEU A 14 -15.66 3.86 7.25
CA LEU A 14 -14.31 3.69 7.79
C LEU A 14 -13.44 2.79 6.90
N LEU A 15 -13.98 1.69 6.38
CA LEU A 15 -13.26 0.79 5.48
C LEU A 15 -12.92 1.47 4.15
N LYS A 16 -13.87 2.22 3.56
CA LYS A 16 -13.61 3.00 2.34
C LYS A 16 -12.50 4.03 2.57
N LYS A 17 -12.55 4.73 3.71
CA LYS A 17 -11.51 5.69 4.06
C LYS A 17 -10.15 5.01 4.24
N ALA A 18 -10.11 3.88 4.94
CA ALA A 18 -8.87 3.11 5.12
C ALA A 18 -8.25 2.71 3.77
N ILE A 19 -9.07 2.26 2.81
CA ILE A 19 -8.59 1.94 1.44
C ILE A 19 -8.02 3.18 0.75
N MET A 20 -8.68 4.33 0.85
CA MET A 20 -8.18 5.58 0.27
C MET A 20 -6.87 6.05 0.92
N ASP A 21 -6.74 5.88 2.23
CA ASP A 21 -5.54 6.28 2.98
C ASP A 21 -4.29 5.46 2.56
N GLU A 22 -4.46 4.26 1.99
CA GLU A 22 -3.38 3.40 1.46
C GLU A 22 -2.83 3.85 0.09
N GLU A 23 -3.54 4.71 -0.65
CA GLU A 23 -3.09 5.18 -1.99
C GLU A 23 -1.77 5.97 -1.92
N GLY A 24 -1.64 6.81 -0.89
CA GLY A 24 -0.43 7.60 -0.63
C GLY A 24 0.83 6.76 -0.44
N PRO A 25 0.87 5.85 0.56
CA PRO A 25 2.03 4.98 0.76
C PRO A 25 2.30 4.06 -0.45
N MET A 26 1.26 3.54 -1.12
CA MET A 26 1.43 2.75 -2.35
C MET A 26 2.19 3.55 -3.42
N MET A 27 1.78 4.79 -3.70
CA MET A 27 2.41 5.63 -4.72
C MET A 27 3.89 5.91 -4.39
N VAL A 28 4.20 6.14 -3.11
CA VAL A 28 5.57 6.37 -2.65
C VAL A 28 6.43 5.12 -2.82
N ALA A 29 5.96 3.96 -2.37
CA ALA A 29 6.68 2.70 -2.49
C ALA A 29 6.94 2.34 -3.96
N GLN A 30 5.92 2.48 -4.82
CA GLN A 30 6.02 2.20 -6.26
C GLN A 30 7.00 3.14 -6.97
N THR A 31 6.93 4.45 -6.67
CA THR A 31 7.85 5.45 -7.26
C THR A 31 9.29 5.20 -6.84
N ARG A 32 9.52 4.80 -5.57
CA ARG A 32 10.85 4.43 -5.08
C ARG A 32 11.40 3.19 -5.78
N LEU A 33 10.57 2.16 -5.99
CA LEU A 33 10.96 0.96 -6.75
C LEU A 33 11.34 1.33 -8.19
N ASP A 34 10.49 2.10 -8.87
CA ASP A 34 10.75 2.55 -10.25
C ASP A 34 12.02 3.39 -10.37
N THR A 35 12.26 4.27 -9.40
CA THR A 35 13.51 5.04 -9.35
C THR A 35 14.72 4.13 -9.23
N ARG A 36 14.64 3.06 -8.42
CA ARG A 36 15.75 2.12 -8.21
C ARG A 36 16.01 1.25 -9.44
N THR A 37 14.99 0.84 -10.18
CA THR A 37 15.17 0.05 -11.42
C THR A 37 15.78 0.85 -12.56
N LYS A 38 15.75 2.19 -12.47
CA LYS A 38 16.27 3.11 -13.50
C LYS A 38 17.63 3.72 -13.19
N ARG A 39 18.28 3.37 -12.07
CA ARG A 39 19.57 3.97 -11.70
C ARG A 39 20.65 3.60 -12.73
N PRO A 40 21.40 4.59 -13.25
CA PRO A 40 22.58 4.30 -14.04
C PRO A 40 23.67 3.74 -13.12
N ASN A 41 24.48 2.81 -13.63
CA ASN A 41 25.56 2.04 -12.95
C ASN A 41 25.16 0.67 -12.37
N VAL A 42 26.17 -0.18 -12.13
CA VAL A 42 26.02 -1.51 -11.52
C VAL A 42 25.80 -1.35 -10.01
N GLU A 43 24.57 -1.03 -9.61
CA GLU A 43 24.14 -1.14 -8.21
C GLU A 43 23.68 -2.56 -7.89
N LEU A 44 23.86 -2.98 -6.64
CA LEU A 44 23.26 -4.20 -6.12
C LEU A 44 21.74 -3.97 -5.95
N VAL A 45 20.97 -4.15 -7.03
CA VAL A 45 19.51 -3.96 -7.02
C VAL A 45 18.79 -4.94 -6.08
N ARG A 46 19.45 -5.98 -5.59
CA ARG A 46 18.93 -6.97 -4.61
C ARG A 46 19.43 -6.71 -3.20
N ASP A 47 19.42 -5.46 -2.78
CA ASP A 47 19.80 -5.08 -1.42
C ASP A 47 18.58 -5.16 -0.45
N PRO A 48 18.81 -5.05 0.88
CA PRO A 48 17.73 -5.06 1.86
C PRO A 48 16.68 -3.95 1.68
N ALA A 49 17.01 -2.85 1.00
CA ALA A 49 16.07 -1.76 0.75
C ALA A 49 15.09 -2.14 -0.37
N GLN A 50 15.57 -2.77 -1.45
CA GLN A 50 14.72 -3.28 -2.53
C GLN A 50 13.72 -4.31 -2.00
N TYR A 51 14.17 -5.27 -1.19
CA TYR A 51 13.29 -6.31 -0.65
C TYR A 51 12.21 -5.75 0.26
N ARG A 52 12.54 -4.74 1.08
CA ARG A 52 11.54 -4.07 1.93
C ARG A 52 10.50 -3.31 1.10
N LEU A 53 10.92 -2.59 0.06
CA LEU A 53 9.98 -1.91 -0.83
C LEU A 53 9.06 -2.89 -1.57
N LEU A 54 9.57 -4.05 -2.00
CA LEU A 54 8.75 -5.09 -2.61
C LEU A 54 7.74 -5.69 -1.62
N SER A 55 8.15 -5.90 -0.37
CA SER A 55 7.25 -6.36 0.70
C SER A 55 6.15 -5.33 0.96
N GLU A 56 6.52 -4.06 1.08
CA GLU A 56 5.60 -2.94 1.33
C GLU A 56 4.54 -2.84 0.22
N VAL A 57 4.94 -2.86 -1.06
CA VAL A 57 3.98 -2.87 -2.19
C VAL A 57 3.06 -4.08 -2.14
N LYS A 58 3.61 -5.27 -1.83
CA LYS A 58 2.80 -6.49 -1.73
C LYS A 58 1.78 -6.39 -0.59
N GLU A 59 2.23 -5.98 0.61
CA GLU A 59 1.38 -5.85 1.79
C GLU A 59 0.25 -4.86 1.57
N ILE A 60 0.54 -3.69 0.98
CA ILE A 60 -0.50 -2.69 0.67
C ILE A 60 -1.47 -3.24 -0.39
N THR A 61 -0.98 -3.93 -1.41
CA THR A 61 -1.83 -4.54 -2.45
C THR A 61 -2.77 -5.59 -1.86
N ASP A 62 -2.24 -6.46 -1.00
CA ASP A 62 -2.99 -7.50 -0.31
C ASP A 62 -4.02 -6.90 0.65
N ASN A 63 -3.70 -5.78 1.32
CA ASN A 63 -4.61 -5.08 2.23
C ASN A 63 -5.79 -4.42 1.50
N VAL A 64 -5.54 -3.82 0.33
CA VAL A 64 -6.58 -3.17 -0.49
C VAL A 64 -7.48 -4.19 -1.21
N SER A 65 -6.93 -5.35 -1.59
CA SER A 65 -7.66 -6.36 -2.38
C SER A 65 -8.49 -7.34 -1.55
N ARG A 66 -8.36 -7.30 -0.21
CA ARG A 66 -9.01 -8.21 0.73
C ARG A 66 -10.41 -7.74 1.12
#